data_AF-A0A645D8T0-F1
#
_entry.id   AF-A0A645D8T0-F1
#
_cell.length_a   1.000
_cell.length_b   1.000
_cell.length_c   1.000
_cell.angle_alpha   90.00
_cell.angle_beta   90.00
_cell.angle_gamma   90.00
#
_symmetry.space_group_name_H-M   'P 1'
#
loop_
_entity.id
_entity.type
_entity.pdbx_description
1 polymer ?
#
loop_
_entity_poly.entity_id
_entity_poly.type
_entity_poly.pdbx_seq_one_letter_code
_entity_poly.pdbx_strand_id
1 'polypeptide(L)'
;MFFFALGPLNLSKEGLWEISWGEYEDLLLSWQYREYLEYRKTAALATWVLNGTGKRNHPVLIDDLIGVWDDGEIMSKQEHFDRSVQKIKNRKQKGGDDNGTG
;
A
#
# COMPACT_ATOMS: atom_id res chain seq x y z
N MET A 1 18.67 -37.12 -3.09
CA MET A 1 17.27 -36.67 -3.13
C MET A 1 17.24 -35.31 -2.42
N PHE A 2 17.25 -34.21 -3.17
CA PHE A 2 17.33 -32.86 -2.61
C PHE A 2 15.97 -32.47 -2.04
N PHE A 3 15.89 -32.35 -0.72
CA PHE A 3 14.77 -31.69 -0.05
C PHE A 3 14.86 -30.20 -0.37
N PHE A 4 14.10 -29.73 -1.36
CA PHE A 4 13.82 -28.31 -1.53
C PHE A 4 13.14 -27.84 -0.24
N ALA A 5 13.84 -27.07 0.60
CA ALA A 5 13.20 -26.53 1.79
C ALA A 5 12.27 -25.40 1.32
N LEU A 6 10.97 -25.65 1.46
CA LEU A 6 9.91 -24.70 1.16
C LEU A 6 10.05 -23.48 2.07
N GLY A 7 10.40 -22.34 1.49
CA GLY A 7 10.44 -21.06 2.17
C GLY A 7 10.77 -19.93 1.20
N PRO A 8 10.56 -18.67 1.58
CA PRO A 8 10.75 -17.49 0.73
C PRO A 8 12.12 -17.41 0.03
N LEU A 9 13.14 -18.04 0.62
CA LEU A 9 14.54 -17.99 0.18
C LEU A 9 14.94 -19.11 -0.79
N ASN A 10 14.09 -20.13 -1.01
CA ASN A 10 14.37 -21.27 -1.90
C ASN A 10 15.74 -21.97 -1.67
N LEU A 11 16.23 -22.02 -0.43
CA LEU A 11 17.48 -22.69 -0.07
C LEU A 11 17.23 -24.12 0.41
N SER A 12 18.22 -25.01 0.25
CA SER A 12 18.20 -26.30 0.95
C SER A 12 18.54 -26.10 2.43
N LYS A 13 18.27 -27.11 3.26
CA LYS A 13 18.64 -27.09 4.68
C LYS A 13 20.14 -26.85 4.85
N GLU A 14 20.96 -27.53 4.06
CA GLU A 14 22.41 -27.44 4.10
C GLU A 14 22.89 -26.05 3.64
N GLY A 15 22.31 -25.53 2.54
CA GLY A 15 22.66 -24.19 2.04
C GLY A 15 22.31 -23.07 3.01
N LEU A 16 21.30 -23.25 3.88
CA LEU A 16 20.96 -22.27 4.91
C LEU A 16 22.04 -22.13 5.99
N TRP A 17 22.83 -23.19 6.24
CA TRP A 17 23.91 -23.18 7.23
C TRP A 17 25.24 -22.67 6.67
N GLU A 18 25.36 -22.55 5.35
CA GLU A 18 26.58 -22.13 4.65
C GLU A 18 26.58 -20.63 4.28
N ILE A 19 25.42 -19.98 4.30
CA ILE A 19 25.30 -18.55 3.98
C ILE A 19 25.75 -17.65 5.14
N SER A 20 26.36 -16.52 4.77
CA SER A 20 26.63 -15.43 5.71
C SER A 20 25.36 -14.64 6.04
N TRP A 21 25.42 -13.86 7.11
CA TRP A 21 24.31 -13.00 7.53
C TRP A 21 23.93 -11.95 6.47
N GLY A 22 24.92 -11.39 5.77
CA GLY A 22 24.67 -10.41 4.71
C GLY A 22 23.98 -11.03 3.49
N GLU A 23 24.39 -12.23 3.08
CA GLU A 23 23.74 -12.95 1.97
C GLU A 23 22.29 -13.33 2.32
N TYR A 24 22.03 -13.66 3.59
CA TYR A 24 20.67 -13.90 4.07
C TYR A 24 19.79 -12.65 3.95
N GLU A 25 20.29 -11.49 4.36
CA GLU A 25 19.56 -10.21 4.27
C GLU A 25 19.27 -9.82 2.82
N ASP A 26 20.26 -9.97 1.93
CA ASP A 26 20.09 -9.71 0.50
C ASP A 26 19.03 -10.63 -0.12
N LEU A 27 19.04 -11.92 0.21
CA LEU A 27 18.03 -12.86 -0.25
C LEU A 27 16.64 -12.48 0.26
N LEU A 28 16.51 -12.07 1.52
CA LEU A 28 15.24 -11.62 2.09
C LEU A 28 14.71 -10.37 1.37
N LEU A 29 15.56 -9.37 1.14
CA LEU A 29 15.20 -8.15 0.40
C LEU A 29 14.78 -8.48 -1.04
N SER A 30 15.52 -9.36 -1.71
CA SER A 30 15.18 -9.80 -3.07
C SER A 30 13.81 -10.48 -3.12
N TRP A 31 13.49 -11.30 -2.11
CA TRP A 31 12.20 -11.97 -2.00
C TRP A 31 11.06 -10.97 -1.78
N GLN A 32 11.22 -10.04 -0.84
CA GLN A 32 10.23 -8.99 -0.57
C GLN A 32 9.98 -8.12 -1.82
N TYR A 33 11.04 -7.78 -2.55
CA TYR A 33 10.92 -7.00 -3.78
C TYR A 33 10.19 -7.79 -4.87
N ARG A 34 10.45 -9.10 -4.99
CA ARG A 34 9.73 -9.96 -5.93
C ARG A 34 8.24 -10.03 -5.61
N GLU A 35 7.88 -10.22 -4.35
CA GLU A 35 6.48 -10.18 -3.89
C GLU A 35 5.82 -8.85 -4.21
N TYR A 36 6.49 -7.73 -3.92
CA TYR A 36 6.00 -6.39 -4.26
C TYR A 36 5.70 -6.24 -5.76
N LEU A 37 6.58 -6.74 -6.63
CA LEU A 37 6.36 -6.71 -8.07
C LEU A 37 5.16 -7.56 -8.50
N GLU A 38 4.97 -8.74 -7.92
CA GLU A 38 3.81 -9.59 -8.20
C GLU A 38 2.50 -8.91 -7.77
N TYR A 39 2.44 -8.33 -6.56
CA TYR A 39 1.27 -7.56 -6.13
C TYR A 39 0.98 -6.38 -7.06
N ARG A 40 2.03 -5.67 -7.54
CA ARG A 40 1.84 -4.60 -8.53
C ARG A 40 1.27 -5.08 -9.84
N LYS A 41 1.70 -6.25 -10.34
CA LYS A 41 1.14 -6.84 -11.56
C LYS A 41 -0.34 -7.19 -11.37
N THR A 42 -0.69 -7.81 -10.26
CA THR A 42 -2.08 -8.14 -9.92
C THR A 42 -2.94 -6.89 -9.81
N ALA A 43 -2.44 -5.84 -9.13
CA ALA A 43 -3.14 -4.57 -9.01
C ALA A 43 -3.30 -3.86 -10.36
N ALA A 44 -2.29 -3.90 -11.24
CA ALA A 44 -2.40 -3.39 -12.61
C ALA A 44 -3.50 -4.10 -13.40
N LEU A 45 -3.59 -5.42 -13.28
CA LEU A 45 -4.62 -6.22 -13.95
C LEU A 45 -6.01 -5.90 -13.41
N ALA A 46 -6.17 -5.78 -12.08
CA ALA A 46 -7.42 -5.37 -11.45
C ALA A 46 -7.86 -3.97 -11.93
N THR A 47 -6.93 -3.02 -12.00
CA THR A 47 -7.17 -1.69 -12.54
C THR A 47 -7.61 -1.74 -14.01
N TRP A 48 -7.00 -2.59 -14.82
CA TRP A 48 -7.37 -2.74 -16.23
C TRP A 48 -8.78 -3.29 -16.40
N VAL A 49 -9.14 -4.33 -15.63
CA VAL A 49 -10.50 -4.89 -15.59
C VAL A 49 -11.50 -3.81 -15.17
N LEU A 50 -11.21 -3.11 -14.08
CA LEU A 50 -12.05 -2.04 -13.56
C LEU A 50 -12.29 -0.92 -14.57
N ASN A 51 -11.26 -0.47 -15.27
CA ASN A 51 -11.38 0.57 -16.29
C ASN A 51 -12.08 0.07 -17.56
N GLY A 52 -11.94 -1.22 -17.91
CA GLY A 52 -12.62 -1.85 -19.04
C GLY A 52 -14.13 -2.02 -18.86
N THR A 53 -14.65 -2.01 -17.62
CA THR A 53 -16.09 -2.20 -17.33
C THR A 53 -16.99 -0.98 -17.61
N GLY A 54 -16.44 0.12 -18.14
CA GLY A 54 -17.21 1.12 -18.89
C GLY A 54 -18.15 2.05 -18.10
N LYS A 55 -18.06 2.13 -16.77
CA LYS A 55 -18.92 3.00 -15.94
C LYS A 55 -18.17 3.91 -14.98
N ARG A 56 -17.10 4.56 -15.43
CA ARG A 56 -16.34 5.51 -14.59
C ARG A 56 -15.98 6.78 -15.35
N ASN A 57 -16.14 7.93 -14.68
CA ASN A 57 -15.79 9.26 -15.19
C ASN A 57 -14.26 9.48 -15.23
N HIS A 58 -13.52 8.74 -14.41
CA HIS A 58 -12.06 8.82 -14.32
C HIS A 58 -11.44 7.42 -14.29
N PRO A 59 -10.27 7.23 -14.94
CA PRO A 59 -9.54 5.98 -14.85
C PRO A 59 -9.04 5.77 -13.41
N VAL A 60 -9.20 4.55 -12.91
CA VAL A 60 -8.58 4.12 -11.65
C VAL A 60 -7.10 3.86 -11.90
N LEU A 61 -6.26 4.29 -10.95
CA LEU A 61 -4.83 4.01 -10.94
C LEU A 61 -4.53 2.85 -9.98
N ILE A 62 -3.34 2.26 -10.09
CA ILE A 62 -2.89 1.17 -9.18
C ILE A 62 -2.89 1.67 -7.73
N ASP A 63 -2.39 2.89 -7.50
CA ASP A 63 -2.29 3.48 -6.16
C ASP A 63 -3.68 3.73 -5.54
N ASP A 64 -4.71 3.88 -6.37
CA ASP A 64 -6.08 4.07 -5.92
C ASP A 64 -6.68 2.82 -5.28
N LEU A 65 -6.10 1.64 -5.55
CA LEU A 65 -6.52 0.37 -4.95
C LEU A 65 -6.05 0.22 -3.50
N ILE A 66 -4.99 0.93 -3.12
CA ILE A 66 -4.37 0.83 -1.79
C ILE A 66 -5.09 1.74 -0.79
N GLY A 67 -5.84 2.74 -1.26
CA GLY A 67 -6.42 3.79 -0.42
C GLY A 67 -5.45 4.94 -0.19
N VAL A 68 -5.90 5.95 0.57
CA VAL A 68 -5.11 7.11 0.96
C VAL A 68 -4.60 6.89 2.38
N TRP A 69 -3.30 7.04 2.58
CA TRP A 69 -2.69 7.05 3.91
C TRP A 69 -2.80 8.46 4.50
N ASP A 70 -3.57 8.63 5.58
CA ASP A 70 -3.68 9.88 6.34
C ASP A 70 -3.65 9.59 7.84
N ASP A 71 -2.69 10.19 8.54
CA ASP A 71 -2.55 10.13 10.01
C ASP A 71 -2.44 8.70 10.59
N GLY A 72 -1.73 7.82 9.89
CA GLY A 72 -1.48 6.44 10.34
C GLY A 72 -2.59 5.43 10.01
N GLU A 73 -3.67 5.87 9.35
CA GLU A 73 -4.75 5.01 8.89
C GLU A 73 -4.80 4.98 7.35
N ILE A 74 -5.08 3.80 6.79
CA ILE A 74 -5.40 3.63 5.37
C ILE A 74 -6.92 3.76 5.23
N MET A 75 -7.36 4.72 4.44
CA MET A 75 -8.78 4.98 4.21
C MET A 75 -9.09 5.13 2.72
N SER A 76 -10.34 4.93 2.34
CA SER A 76 -10.75 5.16 0.96
C SER A 76 -10.60 6.65 0.59
N LYS A 77 -10.48 6.94 -0.71
CA LYS A 77 -10.46 8.34 -1.21
C LYS A 77 -11.67 9.15 -0.72
N GLN A 78 -12.83 8.51 -0.59
CA GLN A 78 -14.06 9.15 -0.15
C GLN A 78 -13.97 9.54 1.33
N GLU A 79 -13.55 8.61 2.19
CA GLU A 79 -13.37 8.87 3.63
C GLU A 79 -12.31 9.96 3.88
N HIS A 80 -11.22 9.94 3.12
CA HIS A 80 -10.20 10.99 3.21
C HIS A 80 -10.74 12.37 2.81
N PHE A 81 -11.57 12.43 1.76
CA PHE A 81 -12.24 13.65 1.34
C PHE A 81 -13.19 14.17 2.42
N ASP A 82 -14.03 13.30 2.98
CA ASP A 82 -14.98 13.66 4.03
C ASP A 82 -14.27 14.16 5.29
N ARG A 83 -13.17 13.49 5.69
CA ARG A 83 -12.30 13.92 6.81
C ARG A 83 -11.69 15.30 6.54
N SER A 84 -11.20 15.53 5.33
CA SER A 84 -10.63 16.83 4.93
C SER A 84 -11.68 17.95 4.99
N VAL A 85 -12.90 17.69 4.51
CA VAL A 85 -14.02 18.63 4.61
C VAL A 85 -14.37 18.93 6.07
N GLN A 86 -14.42 17.91 6.94
CA GLN A 86 -14.64 18.11 8.37
C GLN A 86 -13.52 18.92 9.03
N LYS A 87 -12.25 18.61 8.75
CA LYS A 87 -11.09 19.40 9.23
C LYS A 87 -11.22 20.88 8.86
N ILE A 88 -11.66 21.20 7.64
CA ILE A 88 -11.88 22.59 7.18
C ILE A 88 -13.07 23.25 7.89
N LYS A 89 -14.20 22.54 8.02
CA LYS A 89 -15.40 23.05 8.73
C LYS A 89 -15.07 23.37 10.20
N ASN A 90 -14.36 22.49 10.88
CA ASN A 90 -13.98 22.66 12.28
C ASN A 90 -13.01 23.84 12.48
N ARG A 91 -12.11 24.11 11.52
CA ARG A 91 -11.27 25.31 11.53
C ARG A 91 -12.09 26.59 11.37
N LYS A 92 -13.10 26.60 10.50
CA LYS A 92 -13.98 27.76 10.30
C LYS A 92 -14.85 28.06 11.52
N GLN A 93 -15.33 27.04 12.24
CA GLN A 93 -16.09 27.25 13.48
C GLN A 93 -15.20 27.80 14.60
N LYS A 94 -13.99 27.25 14.79
CA LYS A 94 -13.07 27.77 15.82
C LYS A 94 -12.59 29.20 15.55
N GLY A 95 -12.39 29.58 14.28
CA GLY A 95 -12.02 30.95 13.92
C GLY A 95 -13.18 31.96 13.93
N GLY A 96 -14.42 31.50 14.16
CA GLY A 96 -15.62 32.34 14.28
C GLY A 96 -15.91 32.81 15.70
N ASP A 97 -15.46 32.08 16.73
CA ASP A 97 -15.66 32.44 18.14
C ASP A 97 -14.69 33.55 18.62
N ASP A 98 -13.55 33.75 17.95
CA ASP A 98 -12.56 34.76 18.34
C ASP A 98 -12.87 36.19 17.83
N ASN A 99 -13.91 36.38 17.00
CA ASN A 99 -14.32 37.71 16.49
C ASN A 99 -15.66 38.20 17.10
N GLY A 100 -16.08 37.60 18.22
CA GLY A 100 -17.36 37.86 18.88
C GLY A 100 -17.29 38.54 20.24
N THR A 101 -16.21 39.25 20.58
CA THR A 101 -16.19 40.19 21.73
C THR A 101 -15.07 41.21 21.54
N GLY A 102 -15.45 42.44 21.23
CA GLY A 102 -14.59 43.61 21.12
C GLY A 102 -15.42 44.84 20.82
#